data_AF-A0A7X0DFR0-F1
#
_entry.id   AF-A0A7X0DFR0-F1
#
_cell.length_a   1.000
_cell.length_b   1.000
_cell.length_c   1.000
_cell.angle_alpha   90.00
_cell.angle_beta   90.00
_cell.angle_gamma   90.00
#
_symmetry.space_group_name_H-M   'P 1'
#
loop_
_entity.id
_entity.type
_entity.pdbx_description
1 polymer ?
#
loop_
_entity_poly.entity_id
_entity_poly.type
_entity_poly.pdbx_seq_one_letter_code
_entity_poly.pdbx_strand_id
1 'polypeptide(L)'
;MEAAKTLHEMTAHERLDLIETVADALEYKAEEALDAGRQKVAANNFNLAAAIRGLATLDKRGDLASAELLLQIGINYCVAAEPEPSPHTFH
;
A
#
# COMPACT_ATOMS: atom_id res chain seq x y z
N MET A 1 -5.34 -24.82 5.13
CA MET A 1 -5.25 -23.36 4.91
C MET A 1 -6.06 -22.72 6.00
N GLU A 2 -5.44 -21.93 6.88
CA GLU A 2 -6.21 -20.99 7.71
C GLU A 2 -6.95 -20.03 6.79
N ALA A 3 -8.20 -19.74 7.10
CA ALA A 3 -8.94 -18.70 6.39
C ALA A 3 -8.24 -17.35 6.63
N ALA A 4 -8.14 -16.53 5.59
CA ALA A 4 -7.62 -15.17 5.75
C ALA A 4 -8.49 -14.42 6.77
N LYS A 5 -7.84 -13.87 7.80
CA LYS A 5 -8.52 -13.04 8.82
C LYS A 5 -8.87 -11.69 8.20
N THR A 6 -10.07 -11.21 8.46
CA THR A 6 -10.45 -9.81 8.25
C THR A 6 -9.71 -8.92 9.25
N LEU A 7 -9.60 -7.61 8.99
CA LEU A 7 -8.99 -6.69 9.96
C LEU A 7 -9.68 -6.71 11.32
N HIS A 8 -10.98 -7.02 11.36
CA HIS A 8 -11.74 -7.13 12.60
C HIS A 8 -11.34 -8.36 13.43
N GLU A 9 -10.95 -9.46 12.77
CA GLU A 9 -10.52 -10.70 13.41
C GLU A 9 -9.04 -10.65 13.84
N MET A 10 -8.28 -9.68 13.35
CA MET A 10 -6.88 -9.48 13.69
C MET A 10 -6.72 -8.72 15.02
N THR A 11 -5.77 -9.18 15.83
CA THR A 11 -5.28 -8.45 17.00
C THR A 11 -4.65 -7.13 16.58
N ALA A 12 -4.53 -6.18 17.52
CA ALA A 12 -3.86 -4.91 17.26
C ALA A 12 -2.41 -5.09 16.77
N HIS A 13 -1.71 -6.11 17.29
CA HIS A 13 -0.35 -6.43 16.84
C HIS A 13 -0.32 -6.96 15.41
N GLU A 14 -1.18 -7.92 15.06
CA GLU A 14 -1.29 -8.42 13.68
C GLU A 14 -1.64 -7.30 12.70
N ARG A 15 -2.51 -6.36 13.10
CA ARG A 15 -2.85 -5.19 12.27
C ARG A 15 -1.66 -4.25 12.08
N LEU A 16 -0.89 -3.99 13.14
CA LEU A 16 0.31 -3.18 13.06
C LEU A 16 1.35 -3.83 12.13
N ASP A 17 1.57 -5.12 12.26
CA ASP A 17 2.52 -5.86 11.41
C ASP A 17 2.10 -5.81 9.94
N LEU A 18 0.81 -5.96 9.64
CA LEU A 18 0.28 -5.82 8.29
C LEU A 18 0.46 -4.40 7.74
N ILE A 19 0.20 -3.37 8.56
CA ILE A 19 0.38 -1.96 8.21
C ILE A 19 1.83 -1.67 7.82
N GLU A 20 2.79 -2.10 8.65
CA GLU A 20 4.21 -1.90 8.37
C GLU A 20 4.65 -2.68 7.12
N THR A 21 4.24 -3.93 6.98
CA THR A 21 4.57 -4.75 5.80
C THR A 21 4.10 -4.11 4.50
N VAL A 22 2.87 -3.59 4.46
CA VAL A 22 2.33 -2.94 3.25
C VAL A 22 3.01 -1.59 3.01
N ALA A 23 3.31 -0.82 4.04
CA ALA A 23 4.00 0.46 3.91
C ALA A 23 5.42 0.29 3.37
N ASP A 24 6.18 -0.66 3.91
CA ASP A 24 7.55 -0.96 3.47
C ASP A 24 7.58 -1.41 1.99
N ALA A 25 6.62 -2.25 1.59
CA ALA A 25 6.50 -2.68 0.19
C ALA A 25 6.18 -1.52 -0.76
N LEU A 26 5.36 -0.55 -0.33
CA LEU A 26 5.07 0.65 -1.13
C LEU A 26 6.31 1.54 -1.26
N GLU A 27 7.09 1.71 -0.20
CA GLU A 27 8.33 2.49 -0.23
C GLU A 27 9.36 1.86 -1.15
N TYR A 28 9.53 0.54 -1.08
CA TYR A 28 10.38 -0.20 -2.00
C TYR A 28 9.98 0.05 -3.47
N LYS A 29 8.69 -0.03 -3.80
CA LYS A 29 8.20 0.29 -5.17
C LYS A 29 8.34 1.77 -5.52
N ALA A 30 8.29 2.66 -4.53
CA ALA A 30 8.51 4.08 -4.75
C ALA A 30 9.95 4.34 -5.16
N GLU A 31 10.91 3.68 -4.51
CA GLU A 31 12.33 3.71 -4.86
C GLU A 31 12.56 3.14 -6.27
N GLU A 32 12.01 1.97 -6.60
CA GLU A 32 12.08 1.40 -7.96
C GLU A 32 11.49 2.36 -9.02
N ALA A 33 10.41 3.05 -8.68
CA ALA A 33 9.82 4.05 -9.57
C ALA A 33 10.70 5.30 -9.74
N LEU A 34 11.42 5.73 -8.69
CA LEU A 34 12.40 6.82 -8.80
C LEU A 34 13.57 6.43 -9.71
N ASP A 35 14.11 5.23 -9.53
CA ASP A 35 15.21 4.70 -10.34
C ASP A 35 14.82 4.59 -11.83
N ALA A 36 13.55 4.26 -12.09
CA ALA A 36 12.98 4.25 -13.44
C ALA A 36 12.57 5.64 -13.99
N GLY A 37 12.81 6.72 -13.24
CA GLY A 37 12.45 8.10 -13.64
C GLY A 37 10.96 8.45 -13.54
N ARG A 38 10.15 7.59 -12.91
CA ARG A 38 8.69 7.72 -12.79
C ARG A 38 8.30 8.45 -11.51
N GLN A 39 8.70 9.72 -11.43
CA GLN A 39 8.56 10.57 -10.23
C GLN A 39 7.13 10.62 -9.66
N LYS A 40 6.09 10.64 -10.50
CA LYS A 40 4.69 10.66 -10.06
C LYS A 40 4.29 9.36 -9.37
N VAL A 41 4.75 8.22 -9.90
CA VAL A 41 4.45 6.90 -9.32
C VAL A 41 5.15 6.78 -7.96
N ALA A 42 6.42 7.20 -7.88
CA ALA A 42 7.15 7.24 -6.63
C ALA A 42 6.46 8.09 -5.56
N ALA A 43 6.10 9.34 -5.90
CA ALA A 43 5.43 10.24 -4.96
C ALA A 43 4.09 9.65 -4.47
N ASN A 44 3.33 9.00 -5.35
CA ASN A 44 2.07 8.35 -4.98
C ASN A 44 2.30 7.19 -4.00
N ASN A 45 3.29 6.33 -4.26
CA ASN A 45 3.61 5.21 -3.39
C ASN A 45 4.09 5.67 -2.01
N PHE A 46 4.97 6.68 -1.93
CA PHE A 46 5.39 7.26 -0.65
C PHE A 46 4.22 7.88 0.13
N ASN A 47 3.36 8.65 -0.55
CA ASN A 47 2.18 9.24 0.09
C ASN A 47 1.23 8.16 0.63
N LEU A 48 1.06 7.06 -0.10
CA LEU A 48 0.21 5.95 0.32
C LEU A 48 0.81 5.19 1.51
N ALA A 49 2.13 4.95 1.51
CA ALA A 49 2.83 4.35 2.64
C ALA A 49 2.65 5.19 3.92
N ALA A 50 2.82 6.52 3.81
CA ALA A 50 2.60 7.44 4.92
C ALA A 50 1.15 7.43 5.43
N ALA A 51 0.17 7.38 4.53
CA ALA A 51 -1.24 7.29 4.90
C ALA A 51 -1.56 5.96 5.62
N ILE A 52 -0.98 4.85 5.16
CA ILE A 52 -1.14 3.52 5.77
C ILE A 52 -0.52 3.47 7.16
N ARG A 53 0.70 4.00 7.37
CA ARG A 53 1.27 4.10 8.73
C ARG A 53 0.43 5.00 9.65
N GLY A 54 -0.24 6.00 9.10
CA GLY A 54 -1.26 6.78 9.82
C GLY A 54 -2.40 5.93 10.40
N LEU A 55 -2.74 4.79 9.78
CA LEU A 55 -3.76 3.85 10.27
C LEU A 55 -3.38 3.21 11.62
N ALA A 56 -2.10 3.03 11.92
CA ALA A 56 -1.66 2.49 13.20
C ALA A 56 -2.13 3.36 14.38
N THR A 57 -2.39 4.66 14.13
CA THR A 57 -2.91 5.59 15.13
C THR A 57 -4.44 5.62 15.21
N LEU A 58 -5.15 5.03 14.22
CA LEU A 58 -6.61 5.03 14.08
C LEU A 58 -7.32 3.97 14.92
N ASP A 59 -6.57 3.09 15.62
CA ASP A 59 -7.09 2.04 16.51
C ASP A 59 -8.03 2.59 17.61
N LYS A 60 -8.05 3.91 17.81
CA LYS A 60 -8.91 4.63 18.77
C LYS A 60 -10.16 5.29 18.18
N ARG A 61 -10.31 5.39 16.85
CA ARG A 61 -11.37 6.20 16.20
C ARG A 61 -12.48 5.41 15.52
N GLY A 62 -12.41 4.08 15.51
CA GLY A 62 -13.57 3.23 15.20
C GLY A 62 -13.93 3.07 13.72
N ASP A 63 -13.09 3.53 12.78
CA ASP A 63 -13.32 3.31 11.34
C ASP A 63 -12.35 2.28 10.74
N LEU A 64 -12.53 1.02 11.16
CA LEU A 64 -11.78 -0.12 10.61
C LEU A 64 -12.08 -0.34 9.12
N ALA A 65 -13.26 0.05 8.63
CA ALA A 65 -13.65 -0.14 7.24
C ALA A 65 -12.82 0.74 6.30
N SER A 66 -12.59 2.01 6.67
CA SER A 66 -11.68 2.89 5.92
C SER A 66 -10.24 2.40 5.97
N ALA A 67 -9.80 1.85 7.10
CA ALA A 67 -8.47 1.25 7.23
C ALA A 67 -8.30 0.02 6.31
N GLU A 68 -9.33 -0.83 6.24
CA GLU A 68 -9.38 -2.00 5.35
C GLU A 68 -9.32 -1.60 3.88
N LEU A 69 -10.11 -0.59 3.49
CA LEU A 69 -10.09 -0.10 2.12
C LEU A 69 -8.72 0.48 1.74
N LEU A 70 -8.10 1.25 2.64
CA LEU A 70 -6.79 1.85 2.37
C LEU A 70 -5.69 0.78 2.28
N LEU A 71 -5.74 -0.24 3.14
CA LEU A 71 -4.82 -1.38 3.07
C LEU A 71 -5.02 -2.18 1.79
N GLN A 72 -6.27 -2.42 1.37
CA GLN A 72 -6.55 -3.11 0.10
C GLN A 72 -6.00 -2.32 -1.10
N ILE A 73 -6.13 -0.99 -1.08
CA ILE A 73 -5.54 -0.12 -2.11
C ILE A 73 -4.00 -0.25 -2.11
N GLY A 74 -3.37 -0.20 -0.94
CA GLY A 74 -1.92 -0.39 -0.78
C GLY A 74 -1.44 -1.73 -1.35
N ILE A 75 -2.09 -2.83 -0.96
CA ILE A 75 -1.79 -4.18 -1.45
C ILE A 75 -1.93 -4.26 -2.97
N ASN A 76 -3.00 -3.70 -3.53
CA ASN A 76 -3.20 -3.69 -4.98
C ASN A 76 -2.07 -2.94 -5.70
N TYR A 77 -1.56 -1.85 -5.13
CA TYR A 77 -0.41 -1.14 -5.69
C TYR A 77 0.89 -1.93 -5.57
N CYS A 78 1.09 -2.69 -4.48
CA CYS A 78 2.24 -3.58 -4.34
C CYS A 78 2.23 -4.69 -5.40
N VAL A 79 1.07 -5.33 -5.61
CA VAL A 79 0.93 -6.50 -6.49
C VAL A 79 0.70 -6.11 -7.96
N ALA A 80 0.26 -4.87 -8.25
CA ALA A 80 0.07 -4.41 -9.61
C ALA A 80 1.37 -4.51 -10.41
N ALA A 81 1.32 -5.28 -11.50
CA ALA A 81 2.36 -5.31 -12.51
C ALA A 81 2.54 -3.90 -13.06
N GLU A 82 3.79 -3.49 -13.23
CA GLU A 82 4.09 -2.23 -13.89
C GLU A 82 3.43 -2.22 -15.28
N PRO A 83 2.66 -1.17 -15.62
CA PRO A 83 2.11 -1.08 -16.97
C PRO A 83 3.28 -1.08 -17.94
N GLU A 84 3.29 -2.03 -18.89
CA GLU A 84 4.28 -2.05 -19.95
C GLU A 84 4.32 -0.67 -20.61
N PRO A 85 5.52 -0.07 -20.81
CA PRO A 85 5.61 1.20 -21.48
C PRO A 85 4.97 1.04 -22.86
N SER A 86 3.82 1.66 -23.06
CA SER A 86 3.13 1.65 -24.35
C SER A 86 4.14 2.11 -25.41
N PRO A 87 4.36 1.34 -26.48
CA PRO A 87 5.27 1.78 -27.54
C PRO A 87 4.68 3.08 -28.09
N HIS A 88 5.36 4.19 -27.81
CA HIS A 88 5.01 5.49 -28.36
C HIS A 88 5.00 5.33 -29.89
N THR A 89 3.80 5.32 -30.49
CA THR A 89 3.62 5.54 -31.92
C THR A 89 4.04 6.98 -32.18
N PHE A 90 5.31 7.17 -32.54
CA PHE A 90 5.76 8.39 -33.18
C PHE A 90 5.02 8.49 -34.52
N HIS A 91 4.20 9.53 -34.64
CA HIS A 91 3.59 9.95 -35.90
C HIS A 91 4.45 11.01 -36.58
#